data_AF-A0A7J3BB59-F1
#
_entry.id   AF-A0A7J3BB59-F1
#
_cell.length_a   1.000
_cell.length_b   1.000
_cell.length_c   1.000
_cell.angle_alpha   90.00
_cell.angle_beta   90.00
_cell.angle_gamma   90.00
#
_symmetry.space_group_name_H-M   'P 1'
#
loop_
_entity.id
_entity.type
_entity.pdbx_description
1 polymer ?
#
loop_
_entity_poly.entity_id
_entity_poly.type
_entity_poly.pdbx_seq_one_letter_code
_entity_poly.pdbx_strand_id
1 'polypeptide(L)' 'MASKAREKETAPSAPEAVASVVAAPVTPTVTASVEVYPIREPYSYASIVRDSVTNQLKYLVVEPVLSEDEKK' A
#
# COMPACT_ATOMS: atom_id res chain seq x y z
N MET A 1 -24.98 2.87 -40.65
CA MET A 1 -25.48 2.89 -39.25
C MET A 1 -25.28 1.51 -38.63
N ALA A 2 -24.98 1.50 -37.33
CA ALA A 2 -24.97 0.37 -36.38
C ALA A 2 -23.78 -0.62 -36.39
N SER A 3 -22.97 -0.47 -35.33
CA SER A 3 -21.98 -1.38 -34.76
C SER A 3 -22.61 -2.59 -34.05
N LYS A 4 -21.92 -3.75 -34.03
CA LYS A 4 -21.76 -4.71 -32.90
C LYS A 4 -21.13 -6.00 -33.42
N ALA A 5 -19.92 -6.39 -33.01
CA ALA A 5 -19.50 -6.98 -31.71
C ALA A 5 -19.61 -8.51 -31.68
N ARG A 6 -18.46 -9.12 -31.31
CA ARG A 6 -18.29 -10.13 -30.25
C ARG A 6 -17.92 -11.55 -30.69
N GLU A 7 -16.89 -12.04 -29.99
CA GLU A 7 -16.50 -13.45 -29.76
C GLU A 7 -15.96 -14.19 -30.98
N LYS A 8 -14.88 -14.96 -30.90
CA LYS A 8 -14.46 -15.90 -29.86
C LYS A 8 -12.99 -16.30 -30.17
N GLU A 9 -12.49 -17.29 -29.43
CA GLU A 9 -11.28 -18.08 -29.71
C GLU A 9 -9.96 -17.41 -29.28
N THR A 10 -9.05 -18.05 -28.53
CA THR A 10 -8.95 -19.43 -28.05
C THR A 10 -7.98 -19.44 -26.88
N ALA A 11 -8.22 -20.31 -25.90
CA ALA A 11 -7.29 -20.70 -24.84
C ALA A 11 -5.99 -21.32 -25.43
N PRO A 12 -5.05 -21.88 -24.63
CA PRO A 12 -4.58 -21.61 -23.26
C PRO A 12 -3.05 -21.36 -23.26
N SER A 13 -2.49 -20.64 -22.28
CA SER A 13 -1.04 -20.74 -22.03
C SER A 13 -0.70 -20.27 -20.62
N ALA A 14 -0.55 -21.22 -19.70
CA ALA A 14 0.45 -21.05 -18.66
C ALA A 14 1.78 -21.51 -19.28
N PRO A 15 2.85 -20.74 -19.08
CA PRO A 15 3.88 -21.28 -18.20
C PRO A 15 4.50 -20.21 -17.27
N GLU A 16 4.81 -20.69 -16.07
CA GLU A 16 5.99 -20.37 -15.26
C GLU A 16 6.53 -18.94 -15.12
N ALA A 17 6.62 -18.54 -13.85
CA ALA A 17 7.80 -17.96 -13.19
C ALA A 17 8.46 -16.72 -13.83
N VAL A 18 8.27 -15.57 -13.18
CA VAL A 18 9.26 -14.61 -12.61
C VAL A 18 8.49 -13.29 -12.38
N ALA A 19 8.61 -12.53 -11.30
CA ALA A 19 9.71 -12.33 -10.39
C ALA A 19 9.18 -12.02 -8.99
N SER A 20 9.75 -12.69 -7.99
CA SER A 20 9.88 -12.11 -6.67
C SER A 20 10.70 -10.84 -6.82
N VAL A 21 10.03 -9.69 -6.83
CA VAL A 21 10.71 -8.42 -6.63
C VAL A 21 11.01 -8.38 -5.16
N VAL A 22 12.24 -8.75 -4.80
CA VAL A 22 12.83 -8.45 -3.50
C VAL A 22 12.66 -6.94 -3.32
N ALA A 23 11.65 -6.56 -2.54
CA ALA A 23 11.52 -5.19 -2.10
C ALA A 23 12.75 -4.93 -1.22
N ALA A 24 13.72 -4.21 -1.79
CA ALA A 24 14.79 -3.59 -1.04
C ALA A 24 14.22 -2.97 0.24
N PRO A 25 14.95 -2.94 1.36
CA PRO A 25 14.47 -2.25 2.54
C PRO A 25 14.26 -0.80 2.12
N VAL A 26 12.99 -0.39 2.00
CA VAL A 26 12.65 1.00 1.83
C VAL A 26 13.02 1.61 3.17
N THR A 27 14.25 2.10 3.28
CA THR A 27 14.62 2.97 4.39
C THR A 27 13.58 4.08 4.34
N PRO A 28 12.75 4.26 5.40
CA PRO A 28 11.79 5.34 5.41
C PRO A 28 12.62 6.61 5.42
N THR A 29 12.81 7.19 4.23
CA THR A 29 13.31 8.55 4.10
C THR A 29 12.26 9.36 4.83
N VAL A 30 12.60 9.78 6.04
CA VAL A 30 11.68 10.42 6.99
C VAL A 30 11.01 11.57 6.27
N THR A 31 9.79 11.32 5.82
CA THR A 31 8.92 12.31 5.24
C THR A 31 8.31 12.98 6.45
N ALA A 32 8.79 14.20 6.75
CA ALA A 32 8.35 14.97 7.89
C ALA A 32 6.82 14.95 7.97
N SER A 33 6.29 14.40 9.07
CA SER A 33 4.85 14.37 9.32
C SER A 33 4.36 15.80 9.40
N VAL A 34 3.36 16.12 8.59
CA VAL A 34 2.78 17.47 8.54
C VAL A 34 1.96 17.67 9.80
N GLU A 35 1.06 16.74 10.10
CA GLU A 35 0.13 16.81 11.23
C GLU A 35 -0.21 15.39 11.73
N VAL A 36 -0.55 15.28 13.03
CA VAL A 36 -1.02 14.04 13.67
C VAL A 36 -2.24 14.34 14.52
N TYR A 37 -3.30 13.54 14.38
CA TYR A 37 -4.56 13.68 15.10
C TYR A 37 -4.96 12.37 15.80
N PRO A 38 -5.50 12.42 17.01
CA PRO A 38 -6.08 11.24 17.63
C PRO A 38 -7.37 10.83 16.90
N ILE A 39 -7.51 9.53 16.61
CA ILE A 39 -8.77 8.94 16.17
C ILE A 39 -9.48 8.32 17.38
N ARG A 40 -8.76 7.48 18.13
CA ARG A 40 -9.23 6.87 19.38
C ARG A 40 -8.05 6.65 20.31
N GLU A 41 -7.91 7.51 21.32
CA GLU A 41 -6.80 7.39 22.26
C GLU A 41 -6.95 6.21 23.23
N PRO A 42 -5.85 5.55 23.61
CA PRO A 42 -4.47 5.71 23.10
C PRO A 42 -4.15 4.78 21.90
N TYR A 43 -5.17 4.20 21.26
CA TYR A 43 -5.03 3.07 20.35
C TYR A 43 -4.81 3.45 18.88
N SER A 44 -5.31 4.59 18.42
CA SER A 44 -5.20 4.94 17.01
C SER A 44 -5.08 6.43 16.75
N TYR A 45 -4.20 6.75 15.79
CA TYR A 45 -3.89 8.10 15.37
C TYR A 45 -3.86 8.19 13.84
N ALA A 46 -4.35 9.29 13.30
CA ALA A 46 -4.19 9.65 11.90
C ALA A 46 -2.93 10.50 11.75
N SER A 47 -2.02 10.09 10.88
CA SER A 47 -0.83 10.87 10.50
C SER A 47 -0.96 11.31 9.06
N ILE A 48 -0.85 12.62 8.83
CA ILE A 48 -0.83 13.22 7.50
C ILE A 48 0.64 13.45 7.13
N VAL A 49 1.10 12.74 6.11
CA VAL A 49 2.48 12.82 5.64
C VAL A 49 2.50 13.26 4.18
N ARG A 50 3.53 14.02 3.80
CA ARG A 50 3.74 14.39 2.40
C ARG A 50 4.79 13.48 1.78
N ASP A 51 4.42 12.76 0.75
CA ASP A 51 5.33 11.88 0.02
C ASP A 51 6.40 12.71 -0.71
N SER A 52 7.67 12.44 -0.45
CA SER A 52 8.78 13.23 -1.00
C SER A 52 9.00 13.00 -2.50
N VAL A 53 8.54 11.87 -3.03
CA VAL A 53 8.76 11.49 -4.44
C VAL A 53 7.65 12.06 -5.33
N THR A 54 6.40 11.89 -4.91
CA THR A 54 5.21 12.26 -5.68
C THR A 54 4.61 13.59 -5.24
N ASN A 55 5.09 14.18 -4.14
CA ASN A 55 4.53 15.38 -3.50
C ASN A 55 3.06 15.26 -3.06
N GLN A 56 2.50 14.05 -3.08
CA GLN A 56 1.12 13.78 -2.67
C GLN A 56 1.00 13.72 -1.15
N LEU A 57 -0.16 14.14 -0.64
CA LEU A 57 -0.53 13.92 0.75
C LEU A 57 -1.01 12.48 0.93
N LYS A 58 -0.43 11.78 1.91
CA LYS A 58 -0.80 10.43 2.32
C LYS A 58 -1.38 10.48 3.72
N TYR A 59 -2.48 9.76 3.90
CA TYR A 59 -3.11 9.55 5.19
C TYR A 59 -2.72 8.17 5.70
N LEU A 60 -2.08 8.13 6.86
CA LEU A 60 -1.64 6.90 7.50
C LEU A 60 -2.38 6.71 8.81
N VAL A 61 -2.87 5.50 9.07
CA VAL A 61 -3.42 5.12 10.37
C VAL A 61 -2.31 4.43 11.15
N VAL A 62 -1.99 4.97 12.33
CA VAL A 62 -0.97 4.45 13.23
C VAL A 62 -1.67 3.76 14.38
N GLU A 63 -1.42 2.46 14.52
CA GLU A 63 -1.92 1.61 15.60
C GLU A 63 -0.73 0.91 16.29
N PRO A 64 -0.82 0.60 17.59
CA PRO A 64 0.17 -0.18 18.27
C PRO A 64 0.18 -1.60 17.70
N VAL A 65 1.37 -2.09 17.37
CA VAL A 65 1.57 -3.42 16.81
C VAL A 65 2.08 -4.34 17.91
N LEU A 66 1.49 -5.52 18.03
CA LEU A 66 2.00 -6.56 18.92
C LEU A 66 3.38 -7.05 18.44
N SER A 67 4.33 -7.11 19.36
CA SER A 67 5.61 -7.78 19.15
C SER A 67 5.41 -9.29 18.96
N GLU A 68 6.44 -9.97 18.46
CA GLU A 68 6.35 -11.43 18.24
C GLU A 68 6.16 -12.21 19.54
N ASP A 69 6.71 -11.72 20.65
CA ASP A 69 6.55 -12.35 21.96
C ASP A 69 5.16 -12.13 22.58
N GLU A 70 4.49 -11.02 22.27
CA GLU A 70 3.11 -10.76 22.71
C GLU A 70 2.05 -11.53 21.93
N LYS A 71 2.40 -12.16 20.80
CA LYS A 71 1.49 -12.95 19.97
C LYS A 71 1.35 -14.40 20.39
N LYS A 72 2.20 -14.88 21.31
CA LYS A 72 2.19 -16.26 21.83
C LYS A 72 1.09 -16.44 22.86
#